data_AF-A0A154PGW4-F1
#
_entry.id   AF-A0A154PGW4-F1
#
_cell.length_a   1.000
_cell.length_b   1.000
_cell.length_c   1.000
_cell.angle_alpha   90.00
_cell.angle_beta   90.00
_cell.angle_gamma   90.00
#
_symmetry.space_group_name_H-M   'P 1'
#
loop_
_entity.id
_entity.type
_entity.pdbx_description
1 polymer ?
#
loop_
_entity_poly.entity_id
_entity_poly.type
_entity_poly.pdbx_seq_one_letter_code
_entity_poly.pdbx_strand_id
1 'polypeptide(L)'
;MSDEDDVDINKEFENLLFAEENAQNLGHKEGYEFGKQQLIKGFHLGYHRASLIGAQLGYYCGVLEQYLNANKFNSEKGVTIAKELLQNIYNFPKHNEENVDILGTVDSIKFKYAKFCSLTKTCSSYPEADKFDF
;
A
#
# COMPACT_ATOMS: atom_id res chain seq x y z
N MET A 1 -8.51 43.68 -37.43
CA MET A 1 -9.47 42.98 -38.29
C MET A 1 -9.20 41.53 -38.03
N SER A 2 -10.13 40.89 -37.33
CA SER A 2 -10.03 39.50 -36.88
C SER A 2 -10.03 38.59 -38.09
N ASP A 3 -8.96 37.82 -38.26
CA ASP A 3 -8.94 36.69 -39.18
C ASP A 3 -10.01 35.71 -38.69
N GLU A 4 -11.17 35.71 -39.34
CA GLU A 4 -12.14 34.63 -39.21
C GLU A 4 -11.44 33.36 -39.71
N ASP A 5 -11.24 32.39 -38.82
CA ASP A 5 -10.74 31.07 -39.17
C ASP A 5 -11.52 30.55 -40.37
N ASP A 6 -10.85 30.43 -41.53
CA ASP A 6 -11.44 29.88 -42.75
C ASP A 6 -11.74 28.40 -42.49
N VAL A 7 -12.96 28.13 -42.03
CA VAL A 7 -13.40 26.78 -41.67
C VAL A 7 -13.44 25.95 -42.95
N ASP A 8 -12.57 24.94 -43.04
CA ASP A 8 -12.58 23.98 -44.13
C ASP A 8 -13.89 23.19 -44.11
N ILE A 9 -14.83 23.62 -44.97
CA ILE A 9 -16.17 23.07 -45.08
C ILE A 9 -16.11 21.57 -45.40
N ASN A 10 -15.14 21.11 -46.20
CA ASN A 10 -15.05 19.69 -46.55
C ASN A 10 -14.67 18.86 -45.33
N LYS A 11 -13.75 19.36 -44.50
CA LYS A 11 -13.36 18.71 -43.25
C LYS A 11 -14.51 18.60 -42.26
N GLU A 12 -15.37 19.62 -42.16
CA GLU A 12 -16.55 19.55 -41.29
C GLU A 12 -17.58 18.53 -41.78
N PHE A 13 -17.78 18.41 -43.10
CA PHE A 13 -18.63 17.35 -43.65
C PHE A 13 -18.03 15.95 -43.45
N GLU A 14 -16.71 15.80 -43.56
CA GLU A 14 -16.03 14.55 -43.22
C GLU A 14 -16.19 14.21 -41.73
N ASN A 15 -16.01 15.18 -40.84
CA ASN A 15 -16.22 15.00 -39.40
C ASN A 15 -17.66 14.57 -39.08
N LEU A 16 -18.65 15.13 -39.77
CA LEU A 16 -20.06 14.76 -39.62
C LEU A 16 -20.35 13.36 -40.17
N LEU A 17 -19.83 13.03 -41.35
CA LEU A 17 -20.00 11.72 -41.97
C LEU A 17 -19.40 10.60 -41.11
N PHE A 18 -18.23 10.86 -40.51
CA PHE A 18 -17.52 9.93 -39.64
C PHE A 18 -17.69 10.24 -38.15
N ALA A 19 -18.78 10.91 -37.75
CA ALA A 19 -18.97 11.36 -36.37
C ALA A 19 -18.92 10.21 -35.36
N GLU A 20 -19.50 9.05 -35.69
CA GLU A 20 -19.48 7.86 -34.83
C GLU A 20 -18.06 7.30 -34.67
N GLU A 21 -17.33 7.13 -35.77
CA GLU A 21 -15.95 6.62 -35.77
C GLU A 21 -15.01 7.58 -35.02
N ASN A 22 -15.20 8.89 -35.22
CA ASN A 22 -14.47 9.92 -34.50
C ASN A 22 -14.76 9.87 -32.99
N ALA A 23 -16.03 9.74 -32.59
CA ALA A 23 -16.41 9.60 -31.18
C ALA A 23 -15.86 8.31 -30.56
N GLN A 24 -15.88 7.20 -31.30
CA GLN A 24 -15.31 5.93 -30.85
C GLN A 24 -13.79 6.03 -30.65
N ASN A 25 -13.08 6.62 -31.62
CA ASN A 25 -11.63 6.82 -31.55
C ASN A 25 -11.24 7.74 -30.40
N LEU A 26 -11.99 8.84 -30.21
CA LEU A 26 -11.80 9.77 -29.10
C LEU A 26 -12.02 9.06 -27.75
N GLY A 27 -13.16 8.38 -27.59
CA GLY A 27 -13.49 7.66 -26.36
C GLY A 27 -12.49 6.55 -26.02
N HIS A 28 -12.01 5.81 -27.03
CA HIS A 28 -10.96 4.81 -26.84
C HIS A 28 -9.65 5.47 -26.37
N LYS A 29 -9.21 6.55 -27.04
CA LYS A 29 -7.97 7.25 -26.69
C LYS A 29 -8.03 7.83 -25.28
N GLU A 30 -9.13 8.50 -24.94
CA GLU A 30 -9.36 9.07 -23.61
C GLU A 30 -9.43 7.98 -22.54
N GLY A 31 -10.21 6.92 -22.77
CA GLY A 31 -10.34 5.80 -21.85
C GLY A 31 -9.02 5.08 -21.61
N TYR A 32 -8.22 4.90 -22.66
CA TYR A 32 -6.90 4.27 -22.57
C TYR A 32 -5.91 5.12 -21.77
N GLU A 33 -5.81 6.42 -22.05
CA GLU A 33 -4.94 7.34 -21.32
C GLU A 33 -5.39 7.48 -19.85
N PHE A 34 -6.70 7.57 -19.60
CA PHE A 34 -7.24 7.55 -18.24
C PHE A 34 -6.90 6.25 -17.51
N GLY A 35 -7.07 5.09 -18.16
CA GLY A 35 -6.74 3.78 -17.61
C GLY A 35 -5.25 3.65 -17.23
N LYS A 36 -4.34 4.17 -18.06
CA LYS A 36 -2.91 4.22 -17.73
C LYS A 36 -2.63 5.01 -16.44
N GLN A 37 -3.29 6.16 -16.27
CA GLN A 37 -3.11 6.98 -15.06
C GLN A 37 -3.61 6.27 -13.80
N GLN A 38 -4.64 5.41 -13.90
CA GLN A 38 -5.13 4.63 -12.77
C GLN A 38 -4.10 3.58 -12.28
N LEU A 39 -3.30 3.00 -13.18
CA LEU A 39 -2.23 2.07 -12.81
C LEU A 39 -1.19 2.74 -11.90
N ILE A 40 -0.83 3.98 -12.22
CA ILE A 40 0.13 4.78 -11.44
C ILE A 40 -0.42 5.03 -10.02
N LYS A 41 -1.70 5.39 -9.91
CA LYS A 41 -2.37 5.57 -8.61
C LYS A 41 -2.37 4.28 -7.78
N GLY A 42 -2.70 3.15 -8.40
CA GLY A 42 -2.67 1.84 -7.74
C GLY A 42 -1.27 1.48 -7.25
N PHE A 43 -0.24 1.74 -8.06
CA PHE A 43 1.16 1.54 -7.69
C PHE A 43 1.55 2.39 -6.47
N HIS A 44 1.26 3.69 -6.47
CA HIS A 44 1.58 4.57 -5.35
C HIS A 44 0.85 4.15 -4.07
N LEU A 45 -0.42 3.79 -4.17
CA LEU A 45 -1.20 3.30 -3.03
C LEU A 45 -0.60 2.02 -2.44
N GLY A 46 -0.24 1.07 -3.29
CA GLY A 46 0.38 -0.19 -2.86
C GLY A 46 1.75 0.05 -2.23
N TYR A 47 2.59 0.88 -2.85
CA TYR A 47 3.90 1.25 -2.33
C TYR A 47 3.81 1.91 -0.96
N HIS A 48 2.98 2.94 -0.84
CA HIS A 48 2.75 3.67 0.41
C HIS A 48 2.30 2.75 1.53
N ARG A 49 1.29 1.91 1.27
CA ARG A 49 0.77 0.95 2.24
C ARG A 49 1.83 -0.09 2.63
N ALA A 50 2.62 -0.57 1.69
CA ALA A 50 3.70 -1.52 1.96
C ALA A 50 4.82 -0.88 2.80
N SER A 51 5.19 0.37 2.53
CA SER A 51 6.18 1.12 3.32
C SER A 51 5.73 1.28 4.79
N LEU A 52 4.46 1.63 4.99
CA LEU A 52 3.84 1.71 6.33
C LEU A 52 3.94 0.38 7.09
N ILE A 53 3.53 -0.71 6.44
CA ILE A 53 3.59 -2.05 7.03
C ILE A 53 5.04 -2.43 7.34
N GLY A 54 5.97 -2.19 6.41
CA GLY A 54 7.39 -2.48 6.59
C GLY A 54 8.01 -1.74 7.77
N ALA A 55 7.73 -0.44 7.90
CA ALA A 55 8.19 0.37 9.03
C ALA A 55 7.65 -0.16 10.36
N GLN A 56 6.34 -0.48 10.40
CA GLN A 56 5.69 -1.03 11.59
C GLN A 56 6.27 -2.40 11.99
N LEU A 57 6.43 -3.32 11.04
CA LEU A 57 7.03 -4.63 11.29
C LEU A 57 8.50 -4.53 11.73
N GLY A 58 9.27 -3.62 11.13
CA GLY A 58 10.64 -3.33 11.54
C GLY A 58 10.74 -2.81 12.97
N TYR A 59 9.85 -1.90 13.36
CA TYR A 59 9.75 -1.43 14.74
C TYR A 59 9.43 -2.57 15.71
N TYR A 60 8.47 -3.44 15.37
CA TYR A 60 8.14 -4.60 16.19
C TYR A 60 9.32 -5.53 16.36
N CYS A 61 10.06 -5.85 15.29
CA CYS A 61 11.30 -6.63 15.37
C CYS A 61 12.29 -6.02 16.36
N GLY A 62 12.59 -4.72 16.26
CA GLY A 62 13.55 -4.05 17.14
C GLY A 62 13.15 -4.15 18.62
N VAL A 63 11.88 -3.94 18.94
CA VAL A 63 11.36 -4.06 20.32
C VAL A 63 11.47 -5.49 20.83
N LEU A 64 11.13 -6.49 20.00
CA LEU A 64 11.16 -7.90 20.36
C LEU A 64 12.60 -8.40 20.58
N GLU A 65 13.53 -8.05 19.69
CA GLU A 65 14.95 -8.38 19.82
C GLU A 65 15.55 -7.74 21.07
N GLN A 66 15.26 -6.46 21.31
CA GLN A 66 15.70 -5.78 22.53
C GLN A 66 15.16 -6.46 23.79
N TYR A 67 13.88 -6.83 23.79
CA TYR A 67 13.28 -7.57 24.89
C TYR A 67 14.01 -8.89 25.12
N LEU A 68 14.21 -9.70 24.08
CA LEU A 68 14.89 -11.00 24.18
C LEU A 68 16.35 -10.88 24.67
N ASN A 69 17.06 -9.81 24.29
CA ASN A 69 18.45 -9.58 24.70
C ASN A 69 18.60 -9.03 26.13
N ALA A 70 17.60 -8.31 26.65
CA ALA A 70 17.70 -7.60 27.93
C ALA A 70 17.77 -8.52 29.17
N ASN A 71 17.39 -9.81 29.05
CA ASN A 71 17.55 -10.97 29.95
C ASN A 71 17.29 -10.87 31.47
N LYS A 72 17.30 -9.69 32.11
CA LYS A 72 17.35 -9.60 33.58
C LYS A 72 16.00 -9.81 34.28
N PHE A 73 14.86 -9.60 33.62
CA PHE A 73 13.53 -9.72 34.25
C PHE A 73 12.41 -10.15 33.31
N ASN A 74 12.73 -10.84 32.22
CA ASN A 74 11.72 -11.23 31.24
C ASN A 74 10.87 -12.39 31.76
N SER A 75 9.55 -12.29 31.59
CA SER A 75 8.67 -13.43 31.85
C SER A 75 8.86 -14.51 30.78
N GLU A 76 8.84 -15.79 31.18
CA GLU A 76 8.93 -16.93 30.26
C GLU A 76 7.85 -16.86 29.17
N LYS A 77 6.62 -16.52 29.56
CA LYS A 77 5.50 -16.30 28.62
C LYS A 77 5.80 -15.20 27.60
N GLY A 78 6.38 -14.08 28.05
CA GLY A 78 6.77 -12.98 27.17
C GLY A 78 7.88 -13.38 26.19
N VAL A 79 8.84 -14.18 26.63
CA VAL A 79 9.92 -14.70 25.77
C VAL A 79 9.37 -15.62 24.69
N THR A 80 8.46 -16.53 25.03
CA THR A 80 7.83 -17.44 24.05
C THR A 80 7.04 -16.68 23.00
N ILE A 81 6.20 -15.74 23.43
CA ILE A 81 5.41 -14.90 22.51
C ILE A 81 6.33 -14.07 21.62
N ALA A 82 7.40 -13.49 22.19
CA ALA A 82 8.34 -12.70 21.42
C ALA A 82 9.05 -13.50 20.32
N LYS A 83 9.50 -14.72 20.63
CA LYS A 83 10.12 -15.63 19.65
C LYS A 83 9.15 -16.02 18.53
N GLU A 84 7.92 -16.39 18.89
CA GLU A 84 6.89 -16.75 17.91
C GLU A 84 6.56 -15.56 16.99
N LEU A 85 6.41 -14.36 17.58
CA LEU A 85 6.11 -13.16 16.83
C LEU A 85 7.26 -12.76 15.89
N LEU A 86 8.51 -12.86 16.35
CA LEU A 86 9.69 -12.62 15.52
C LEU A 86 9.73 -13.56 14.30
N GLN A 87 9.42 -14.85 14.52
CA GLN A 87 9.31 -15.83 13.43
C GLN A 87 8.19 -15.47 12.44
N ASN A 88 7.03 -15.05 12.93
CA ASN A 88 5.93 -14.60 12.06
C ASN A 88 6.33 -13.39 11.21
N ILE A 89 7.13 -12.46 11.75
CA ILE A 89 7.61 -11.30 11.02
C ILE A 89 8.68 -11.69 9.98
N TYR A 90 9.62 -12.58 10.31
CA TYR A 90 10.63 -13.03 9.33
C TYR A 90 10.05 -13.89 8.21
N ASN A 91 8.97 -14.62 8.49
CA ASN A 91 8.22 -15.41 7.51
C ASN A 91 7.15 -14.59 6.79
N PHE A 92 7.08 -13.27 7.02
CA PHE A 92 6.12 -12.41 6.36
C PHE A 92 6.31 -12.47 4.82
N PRO A 93 5.24 -12.53 4.03
CA PRO A 93 5.33 -12.67 2.58
C PRO A 93 6.19 -11.58 1.94
N LYS A 94 7.17 -12.00 1.13
CA LYS A 94 8.06 -11.08 0.40
C LYS A 94 7.49 -10.66 -0.96
N HIS A 95 6.55 -11.44 -1.47
CA HIS A 95 5.92 -11.24 -2.76
C HIS A 95 4.41 -11.17 -2.60
N ASN A 96 3.77 -10.38 -3.46
CA ASN A 96 2.32 -10.27 -3.50
C ASN A 96 1.74 -11.46 -4.29
N GLU A 97 1.48 -12.56 -3.60
CA GLU A 97 0.87 -13.75 -4.18
C GLU A 97 -0.65 -13.72 -3.99
N GLU A 98 -1.42 -14.04 -5.04
CA GLU A 98 -2.89 -13.97 -5.03
C GLU A 98 -3.55 -14.84 -3.95
N ASN A 99 -2.90 -15.95 -3.57
CA ASN A 99 -3.43 -16.89 -2.59
C ASN A 99 -3.09 -16.52 -1.13
N VAL A 100 -2.39 -15.42 -0.90
CA VAL A 100 -1.88 -15.04 0.41
C VAL A 100 -2.63 -13.81 0.93
N ASP A 101 -3.32 -13.97 2.06
CA ASP A 101 -3.92 -12.85 2.77
C ASP A 101 -2.87 -12.07 3.56
N ILE A 102 -2.21 -11.13 2.86
CA ILE A 102 -1.20 -10.25 3.43
C ILE A 102 -1.80 -9.39 4.56
N LEU A 103 -3.02 -8.89 4.37
CA LEU A 103 -3.66 -7.98 5.33
C LEU A 103 -4.06 -8.71 6.61
N GLY A 104 -4.66 -9.89 6.49
CA GLY A 104 -4.96 -10.74 7.63
C GLY A 104 -3.70 -11.18 8.39
N THR A 105 -2.59 -11.42 7.67
CA THR A 105 -1.29 -11.71 8.29
C THR A 105 -0.78 -10.52 9.10
N VAL A 106 -0.86 -9.30 8.56
CA VAL A 106 -0.48 -8.06 9.27
C VAL A 106 -1.34 -7.87 10.51
N ASP A 107 -2.65 -8.05 10.42
CA ASP A 107 -3.56 -7.86 11.55
C ASP A 107 -3.29 -8.90 12.65
N SER A 108 -3.04 -10.16 12.29
CA SER A 108 -2.62 -11.21 13.22
C SER A 108 -1.33 -10.83 13.97
N ILE A 109 -0.34 -10.28 13.26
CA ILE A 109 0.91 -9.79 13.87
C ILE A 109 0.63 -8.62 14.81
N LYS A 110 -0.19 -7.64 14.42
CA LYS A 110 -0.58 -6.50 15.26
C LYS A 110 -1.27 -6.95 16.55
N PHE A 111 -2.21 -7.88 16.47
CA PHE A 111 -2.91 -8.40 17.65
C PHE A 111 -1.96 -9.15 18.60
N LYS A 112 -1.06 -9.98 18.06
CA LYS A 112 -0.03 -10.66 18.86
C LYS A 112 0.94 -9.67 19.50
N TYR A 113 1.31 -8.61 18.79
CA TYR A 113 2.16 -7.55 19.33
C TYR A 113 1.46 -6.79 20.46
N ALA A 114 0.20 -6.39 20.30
CA ALA A 114 -0.56 -5.75 21.36
C ALA A 114 -0.69 -6.62 22.62
N LYS A 115 -0.87 -7.94 22.43
CA LYS A 115 -0.85 -8.93 23.53
C LYS A 115 0.52 -8.98 24.20
N PHE A 116 1.61 -8.98 23.44
CA PHE A 116 2.96 -8.92 23.96
C PHE A 116 3.17 -7.65 24.81
N CYS A 117 2.81 -6.47 24.29
CA CYS A 117 2.93 -5.19 24.99
C CYS A 117 2.14 -5.17 26.30
N SER A 118 0.95 -5.76 26.30
CA SER A 118 0.11 -5.87 27.51
C SER A 118 0.80 -6.71 28.61
N LEU A 119 1.54 -7.75 28.23
CA LEU A 119 2.28 -8.61 29.17
C LEU A 119 3.56 -7.96 29.69
N THR A 120 4.24 -7.20 28.84
CA THR A 120 5.53 -6.56 29.15
C THR A 120 5.37 -5.14 29.68
N LYS A 121 4.14 -4.63 29.76
CA LYS A 121 3.80 -3.26 30.16
C LYS A 121 4.50 -2.21 29.29
N THR A 122 4.65 -2.50 28.00
CA THR A 122 5.19 -1.57 27.01
C THR A 122 4.07 -0.95 26.19
N CYS A 123 4.39 0.15 25.49
CA CYS A 123 3.45 0.79 24.59
C CYS A 123 3.26 -0.06 23.32
N SER A 124 2.01 -0.19 22.86
CA SER A 124 1.66 -0.95 21.66
C SER A 124 1.64 -0.12 20.38
N SER A 125 1.65 1.21 20.49
CA SER A 125 1.59 2.12 19.34
C SER A 125 2.96 2.28 18.69
N TYR A 126 3.01 2.20 17.37
CA TYR A 126 4.19 2.62 16.61
C TYR A 126 4.28 4.16 16.67
N PRO A 127 5.35 4.74 17.24
CA PRO A 127 5.43 6.18 17.53
C PRO A 127 5.57 7.07 16.30
N GLU A 128 5.85 6.52 15.12
CA GLU A 128 6.00 7.29 13.88
C GLU A 128 4.90 6.98 12.85
N ALA A 129 3.77 6.41 13.27
CA ALA A 129 2.65 6.14 12.38
C ALA A 129 2.22 7.40 11.59
N ASP A 130 2.19 8.55 12.27
CA ASP A 130 1.76 9.83 11.70
C ASP A 130 2.75 10.42 10.68
N LYS A 131 4.01 9.94 10.64
CA LYS A 131 5.04 10.44 9.71
C LYS A 131 4.86 9.92 8.28
N PHE A 132 3.94 8.97 8.10
CA PHE A 132 3.67 8.33 6.83
C PHE A 132 2.31 8.70 6.24
N ASP A 133 1.55 9.61 6.86
CA ASP A 133 0.39 10.22 6.21
C ASP A 133 0.90 11.26 5.21
N PHE A 134 0.87 10.92 3.92
CA PHE A 134 1.25 11.77 2.78
C PHE A 134 0.05 12.00 1.87
#